data_AF-A0A495PWL8-F1
#
_entry.id   AF-A0A495PWL8-F1
#
_cell.length_a   1.000
_cell.length_b   1.000
_cell.length_c   1.000
_cell.angle_alpha   90.00
_cell.angle_beta   90.00
_cell.angle_gamma   90.00
#
_symmetry.space_group_name_H-M   'P 1'
#
loop_
_entity.id
_entity.type
_entity.pdbx_description
1 polymer ?
#
loop_
_entity_poly.entity_id
_entity_poly.type
_entity_poly.pdbx_seq_one_letter_code
_entity_poly.pdbx_strand_id
1 'polypeptide(L)'
;MATSTSLNFYSRLDLQTISISDLVANKSLFSKVPEDWYVIAADIKNSTDAIKNGNHDQVNLVATGSVIAILNLAYSKKITIPFFFGGDGATMLIPSELMNGSMAALNQHRINTLENFGFELKIGMLSIKEIYSKEIELQISKVKINDILTIPIVLGEGLQYAERQIKADFKDSSNESKKIPDLLNLEGMECKWDKINPPESNQEVVSLIVIACNEVDPSEVFSKVLKNIDTIYGSVNSRKPISVKRLKLKASLRKLNDEMRTKLGRYDAFYLFKNWLTTKFGKYYLKNTTAGKTYLQKLVELTDTLTIDGRINTVITGTPQQRESLTSYLNHLEEKGKIKYGLHVSEQSVMSCYVRDMKKDDHIHFVDGAGGGYTKAANQLKNK
;
A
#
# COMPACT_ATOMS: atom_id res chain seq x y z
N MET A 1 -6.39 9.95 -33.99
CA MET A 1 -6.98 8.68 -33.49
C MET A 1 -6.05 8.16 -32.41
N ALA A 2 -6.36 8.41 -31.13
CA ALA A 2 -5.55 7.92 -30.03
C ALA A 2 -5.72 6.41 -29.92
N THR A 3 -4.61 5.69 -29.92
CA THR A 3 -4.49 4.24 -29.93
C THR A 3 -5.13 3.62 -28.69
N SER A 4 -6.26 2.92 -28.83
CA SER A 4 -6.91 2.15 -27.75
C SER A 4 -6.12 0.88 -27.35
N THR A 5 -4.83 0.79 -27.67
CA THR A 5 -4.03 -0.43 -27.57
C THR A 5 -3.30 -0.59 -26.23
N SER A 6 -3.25 0.43 -25.37
CA SER A 6 -2.55 0.37 -24.07
C SER A 6 -3.47 0.13 -22.87
N LEU A 7 -4.80 0.26 -23.02
CA LEU A 7 -5.78 0.22 -21.91
C LEU A 7 -5.62 -1.03 -21.02
N ASN A 8 -5.37 -2.17 -21.65
CA ASN A 8 -5.17 -3.47 -21.02
C ASN A 8 -3.68 -3.85 -20.92
N PHE A 9 -2.77 -2.87 -20.84
CA PHE A 9 -1.33 -3.12 -20.73
C PHE A 9 -0.99 -3.96 -19.50
N TYR A 10 -1.42 -3.52 -18.30
CA TYR A 10 -1.06 -4.19 -17.05
C TYR A 10 -1.63 -5.62 -16.94
N SER A 11 -2.87 -5.84 -17.40
CA SER A 11 -3.47 -7.17 -17.41
C SER A 11 -2.74 -8.14 -18.35
N ARG A 12 -2.19 -7.65 -19.46
CA ARG A 12 -1.42 -8.43 -20.46
C ARG A 12 0.04 -8.68 -20.11
N LEU A 13 0.59 -8.08 -19.05
CA LEU A 13 1.95 -8.40 -18.60
C LEU A 13 2.07 -9.89 -18.27
N ASP A 14 3.19 -10.49 -18.68
CA ASP A 14 3.53 -11.87 -18.33
C ASP A 14 3.61 -12.04 -16.81
N LEU A 15 2.94 -13.09 -16.31
CA LEU A 15 2.95 -13.41 -14.90
C LEU A 15 4.21 -14.21 -14.56
N GLN A 16 5.08 -13.61 -13.75
CA GLN A 16 6.32 -14.24 -13.31
C GLN A 16 6.07 -15.15 -12.11
N THR A 17 6.73 -16.31 -12.08
CA THR A 17 6.60 -17.30 -10.99
C THR A 17 7.93 -17.60 -10.27
N ILE A 18 8.99 -16.86 -10.63
CA ILE A 18 10.30 -16.96 -9.99
C ILE A 18 10.33 -16.17 -8.67
N SER A 19 11.41 -16.35 -7.89
CA SER A 19 11.60 -15.57 -6.66
C SER A 19 11.67 -14.08 -6.96
N ILE A 20 11.21 -13.24 -6.03
CA ILE A 20 11.23 -11.79 -6.20
C ILE A 20 12.66 -11.27 -6.37
N SER A 21 13.61 -11.87 -5.63
CA SER A 21 15.01 -11.46 -5.70
C SER A 21 15.65 -11.80 -7.05
N ASP A 22 15.28 -12.91 -7.69
CA ASP A 22 15.74 -13.26 -9.04
C ASP A 22 15.01 -12.46 -10.13
N LEU A 23 13.72 -12.18 -9.92
CA LEU A 23 12.96 -11.30 -10.82
C LEU A 23 13.59 -9.92 -10.88
N VAL A 24 13.81 -9.29 -9.73
CA VAL A 24 14.39 -7.95 -9.65
C VAL A 24 15.78 -7.90 -10.29
N ALA A 25 16.56 -8.99 -10.25
CA ALA A 25 17.87 -9.08 -10.90
C ALA A 25 17.80 -9.15 -12.44
N ASN A 26 16.65 -9.50 -13.02
CA ASN A 26 16.50 -9.68 -14.46
C ASN A 26 15.59 -8.60 -15.09
N LYS A 27 16.21 -7.50 -15.51
CA LYS A 27 15.53 -6.37 -16.17
C LYS A 27 14.79 -6.75 -17.45
N SER A 28 15.15 -7.85 -18.13
CA SER A 28 14.46 -8.27 -19.36
C SER A 28 13.02 -8.74 -19.10
N LEU A 29 12.67 -9.03 -17.85
CA LEU A 29 11.31 -9.42 -17.43
C LEU A 29 10.43 -8.21 -17.07
N PHE A 30 10.94 -6.99 -17.27
CA PHE A 30 10.23 -5.75 -17.02
C PHE A 30 9.85 -5.07 -18.34
N SER A 31 8.65 -4.50 -18.37
CA SER A 31 8.14 -3.74 -19.52
C SER A 31 8.06 -2.26 -19.18
N LYS A 32 8.36 -1.39 -20.15
CA LYS A 32 8.10 0.05 -20.01
C LYS A 32 6.60 0.29 -19.90
N VAL A 33 6.20 1.21 -19.02
CA VAL A 33 4.82 1.65 -18.91
C VAL A 33 4.48 2.49 -20.15
N PRO A 34 3.30 2.34 -20.77
CA PRO A 34 2.94 3.12 -21.94
C PRO A 34 2.93 4.64 -21.67
N GLU A 35 3.38 5.45 -22.64
CA GLU A 35 3.49 6.91 -22.51
C GLU A 35 2.16 7.63 -22.28
N ASP A 36 1.06 7.02 -22.72
CA ASP A 36 -0.31 7.52 -22.56
C ASP A 36 -0.92 7.19 -21.18
N TRP A 37 -0.17 6.52 -20.32
CA TRP A 37 -0.53 6.31 -18.91
C TRP A 37 -0.07 7.49 -18.05
N TYR A 38 -0.54 7.49 -16.80
CA TYR A 38 -0.25 8.51 -15.81
C TYR A 38 0.09 7.87 -14.46
N VAL A 39 1.02 8.48 -13.73
CA VAL A 39 1.17 8.27 -12.30
C VAL A 39 0.16 9.15 -11.60
N ILE A 40 -0.67 8.58 -10.73
CA ILE A 40 -1.54 9.34 -9.82
C ILE A 40 -1.13 9.03 -8.38
N ALA A 41 -1.01 10.08 -7.55
CA ALA A 41 -0.57 9.94 -6.18
C ALA A 41 -1.49 10.70 -5.21
N ALA A 42 -1.64 10.15 -4.02
CA ALA A 42 -2.32 10.76 -2.89
C ALA A 42 -1.47 10.58 -1.63
N ASP A 43 -1.22 11.66 -0.89
CA ASP A 43 -0.31 11.68 0.27
C ASP A 43 -0.82 12.63 1.35
N ILE A 44 -0.78 12.21 2.61
CA ILE A 44 -1.28 13.02 3.72
C ILE A 44 -0.21 14.00 4.18
N LYS A 45 -0.48 15.30 4.07
CA LYS A 45 0.41 16.36 4.58
C LYS A 45 0.58 16.22 6.09
N ASN A 46 1.82 16.30 6.57
CA ASN A 46 2.18 16.19 7.98
C ASN A 46 1.68 14.90 8.68
N SER A 47 1.59 13.79 7.94
CA SER A 47 1.23 12.46 8.47
C SER A 47 2.05 12.05 9.70
N THR A 48 3.32 12.43 9.74
CA THR A 48 4.24 12.16 10.86
C THR A 48 3.73 12.71 12.18
N ASP A 49 3.23 13.94 12.19
CA ASP A 49 2.74 14.56 13.42
C ASP A 49 1.35 14.03 13.79
N ALA A 50 0.51 13.72 12.79
CA ALA A 50 -0.76 13.02 13.03
C ALA A 50 -0.53 11.65 13.70
N ILE A 51 0.48 10.90 13.26
CA ILE A 51 0.87 9.61 13.85
C ILE A 51 1.40 9.79 15.28
N LYS A 52 2.26 10.79 15.53
CA LYS A 52 2.73 11.11 16.90
C LYS A 52 1.57 11.43 17.84
N ASN A 53 0.53 12.09 17.34
CA ASN A 53 -0.70 12.40 18.08
C ASN A 53 -1.67 11.21 18.23
N GLY A 54 -1.26 10.00 17.82
CA GLY A 54 -2.06 8.79 18.00
C GLY A 54 -3.10 8.54 16.91
N ASN A 55 -3.09 9.29 15.80
CA ASN A 55 -4.07 9.18 14.72
C ASN A 55 -3.64 8.22 13.59
N HIS A 56 -2.74 7.28 13.86
CA HIS A 56 -2.22 6.33 12.86
C HIS A 56 -3.34 5.54 12.16
N ASP A 57 -4.36 5.07 12.88
CA ASP A 57 -5.47 4.33 12.30
C ASP A 57 -6.25 5.19 11.27
N GLN A 58 -6.41 6.49 11.53
CA GLN A 58 -7.09 7.42 10.62
C GLN A 58 -6.22 7.77 9.40
N VAL A 59 -4.91 7.90 9.59
CA VAL A 59 -3.94 8.10 8.50
C VAL A 59 -3.99 6.93 7.51
N ASN A 60 -3.89 5.69 8.02
CA ASN A 60 -3.96 4.51 7.17
C ASN A 60 -5.32 4.38 6.49
N LEU A 61 -6.41 4.73 7.17
CA LEU A 61 -7.77 4.70 6.62
C LEU A 61 -7.90 5.67 5.43
N VAL A 62 -7.40 6.90 5.55
CA VAL A 62 -7.43 7.91 4.49
C VAL A 62 -6.56 7.50 3.30
N ALA A 63 -5.36 6.98 3.55
CA ALA A 63 -4.47 6.50 2.49
C ALA A 63 -5.10 5.30 1.74
N THR A 64 -5.68 4.34 2.49
CA THR A 64 -6.41 3.19 1.92
C THR A 64 -7.60 3.66 1.08
N GLY A 65 -8.37 4.64 1.56
CA GLY A 65 -9.49 5.22 0.83
C GLY A 65 -9.09 5.75 -0.55
N SER A 66 -7.90 6.35 -0.67
CA SER A 66 -7.38 6.86 -1.94
C SER A 66 -7.18 5.74 -2.97
N VAL A 67 -6.64 4.59 -2.54
CA VAL A 67 -6.47 3.41 -3.40
C VAL A 67 -7.83 2.85 -3.83
N ILE A 68 -8.73 2.67 -2.85
CA ILE A 68 -10.03 2.04 -3.08
C ILE A 68 -10.90 2.85 -4.03
N ALA A 69 -10.90 4.17 -3.91
CA ALA A 69 -11.64 5.06 -4.81
C ALA A 69 -11.28 4.80 -6.28
N ILE A 70 -9.98 4.66 -6.57
CA ILE A 70 -9.47 4.46 -7.92
C ILE A 70 -9.66 3.01 -8.36
N LEU A 71 -9.47 2.03 -7.48
CA LEU A 71 -9.73 0.61 -7.80
C LEU A 71 -11.20 0.34 -8.13
N ASN A 72 -12.14 0.92 -7.37
CA ASN A 72 -13.57 0.81 -7.66
C ASN A 72 -13.93 1.44 -9.02
N LEU A 73 -13.34 2.60 -9.34
CA LEU A 73 -13.51 3.24 -10.64
C LEU A 73 -12.93 2.38 -11.78
N ALA A 74 -11.70 1.90 -11.65
CA ALA A 74 -11.05 1.04 -12.63
C ALA A 74 -11.87 -0.23 -12.88
N TYR A 75 -12.35 -0.86 -11.81
CA TYR A 75 -13.19 -2.04 -11.88
C TYR A 75 -14.53 -1.79 -12.58
N SER A 76 -15.19 -0.65 -12.33
CA SER A 76 -16.44 -0.28 -13.03
C SER A 76 -16.27 -0.22 -14.54
N LYS A 77 -15.04 0.04 -15.00
CA LYS A 77 -14.64 0.08 -16.41
C LYS A 77 -13.93 -1.20 -16.88
N LYS A 78 -13.85 -2.24 -16.04
CA LYS A 78 -13.16 -3.52 -16.30
C LYS A 78 -11.67 -3.36 -16.63
N ILE A 79 -11.01 -2.38 -16.00
CA ILE A 79 -9.59 -2.10 -16.17
C ILE A 79 -8.85 -2.56 -14.92
N THR A 80 -7.73 -3.26 -15.11
CA THR A 80 -6.81 -3.63 -14.02
C THR A 80 -5.65 -2.64 -13.99
N ILE A 81 -5.36 -2.11 -12.80
CA ILE A 81 -4.27 -1.15 -12.58
C ILE A 81 -3.37 -1.61 -11.44
N PRO A 82 -2.06 -1.33 -11.48
CA PRO A 82 -1.18 -1.51 -10.33
C PRO A 82 -1.30 -0.33 -9.35
N PHE A 83 -1.11 -0.63 -8.07
CA PHE A 83 -1.07 0.34 -6.98
C PHE A 83 0.08 0.00 -6.02
N PHE A 84 0.55 1.01 -5.30
CA PHE A 84 1.66 0.94 -4.34
C PHE A 84 1.25 1.72 -3.09
N PHE A 85 1.27 1.07 -1.93
CA PHE A 85 0.83 1.66 -0.66
C PHE A 85 2.03 1.92 0.26
N GLY A 86 2.11 3.13 0.80
CA GLY A 86 3.23 3.59 1.63
C GLY A 86 2.91 3.80 3.11
N GLY A 87 1.70 3.43 3.58
CA GLY A 87 1.23 3.71 4.95
C GLY A 87 0.40 4.99 5.02
N ASP A 88 1.00 6.13 4.71
CA ASP A 88 0.40 7.47 4.77
C ASP A 88 0.08 8.08 3.39
N GLY A 89 0.33 7.32 2.33
CA GLY A 89 0.05 7.69 0.96
C GLY A 89 -0.05 6.47 0.05
N ALA A 90 -0.43 6.74 -1.20
CA ALA A 90 -0.53 5.72 -2.23
C ALA A 90 -0.25 6.29 -3.62
N THR A 91 0.32 5.44 -4.47
CA THR A 91 0.65 5.75 -5.87
C THR A 91 0.03 4.67 -6.76
N MET A 92 -0.54 5.05 -7.90
CA MET A 92 -1.12 4.13 -8.88
C MET A 92 -0.68 4.51 -10.29
N LEU A 93 -0.65 3.52 -11.18
CA LEU A 93 -0.50 3.76 -12.62
C LEU A 93 -1.85 3.57 -13.28
N ILE A 94 -2.34 4.59 -13.98
CA ILE A 94 -3.65 4.58 -14.61
C ILE A 94 -3.57 4.93 -16.10
N PRO A 95 -4.37 4.30 -16.96
CA PRO A 95 -4.50 4.72 -18.34
C PRO A 95 -5.30 6.03 -18.44
N SER A 96 -5.13 6.75 -19.55
CA SER A 96 -5.78 8.06 -19.80
C SER A 96 -7.31 8.07 -19.59
N GLU A 97 -7.98 6.94 -19.81
CA GLU A 97 -9.42 6.73 -19.68
C GLU A 97 -9.94 6.85 -18.24
N LEU A 98 -9.05 6.71 -17.25
CA LEU A 98 -9.38 6.87 -15.83
C LEU A 98 -9.04 8.27 -15.30
N MET A 99 -8.23 9.03 -16.02
CA MET A 99 -7.62 10.29 -15.58
C MET A 99 -8.58 11.26 -14.87
N ASN A 100 -9.62 11.70 -15.58
CA ASN A 100 -10.58 12.67 -15.05
C ASN A 100 -11.42 12.11 -13.89
N GLY A 101 -11.84 10.85 -14.00
CA GLY A 101 -12.65 10.20 -12.96
C GLY A 101 -11.85 9.99 -11.67
N SER A 102 -10.58 9.59 -11.79
CA SER A 102 -9.69 9.38 -10.65
C SER A 102 -9.40 10.69 -9.92
N MET A 103 -9.09 11.76 -10.65
CA MET A 103 -8.88 13.08 -10.03
C MET A 103 -10.14 13.62 -9.35
N ALA A 104 -11.32 13.44 -9.95
CA ALA A 104 -12.58 13.88 -9.37
C ALA A 104 -12.92 13.08 -8.08
N ALA A 105 -12.75 11.76 -8.10
CA ALA A 105 -12.95 10.89 -6.94
C ALA A 105 -11.97 11.23 -5.80
N LEU A 106 -10.68 11.39 -6.11
CA LEU A 106 -9.66 11.78 -5.12
C LEU A 106 -9.92 13.19 -4.57
N ASN A 107 -10.41 14.13 -5.37
CA ASN A 107 -10.76 15.46 -4.89
C ASN A 107 -11.94 15.42 -3.91
N GLN A 108 -12.96 14.61 -4.19
CA GLN A 108 -14.06 14.38 -3.25
C GLN A 108 -13.56 13.72 -1.95
N HIS A 109 -12.64 12.77 -2.04
CA HIS A 109 -12.00 12.13 -0.89
C HIS A 109 -11.17 13.13 -0.08
N ARG A 110 -10.41 14.02 -0.74
CA ARG A 110 -9.65 15.12 -0.11
C ARG A 110 -10.54 16.04 0.70
N ILE A 111 -11.68 16.48 0.14
CA ILE A 111 -12.65 17.34 0.84
C ILE A 111 -13.21 16.60 2.07
N ASN A 112 -13.69 15.36 1.89
CA ASN A 112 -14.24 14.57 2.99
C ASN A 112 -13.21 14.32 4.09
N THR A 113 -11.95 14.08 3.71
CA THR A 113 -10.84 13.85 4.63
C THR A 113 -10.55 15.10 5.47
N LEU A 114 -10.49 16.27 4.84
CA LEU A 114 -10.26 17.54 5.52
C LEU A 114 -11.39 17.85 6.51
N GLU A 115 -12.65 17.72 6.10
CA GLU A 115 -13.79 18.03 6.95
C GLU A 115 -13.96 17.06 8.13
N ASN A 116 -13.68 15.76 7.93
CA ASN A 116 -13.94 14.74 8.96
C ASN A 116 -12.78 14.53 9.92
N PHE A 117 -11.54 14.71 9.45
CA PHE A 117 -10.33 14.38 10.21
C PHE A 117 -9.34 15.54 10.35
N GLY A 118 -9.55 16.65 9.64
CA GLY A 118 -8.61 17.77 9.60
C GLY A 118 -7.32 17.45 8.85
N PHE A 119 -7.27 16.35 8.10
CA PHE A 119 -6.09 15.99 7.31
C PHE A 119 -6.16 16.60 5.91
N GLU A 120 -5.05 17.18 5.49
CA GLU A 120 -4.92 17.72 4.14
C GLU A 120 -4.31 16.64 3.24
N LEU A 121 -5.10 16.15 2.29
CA LEU A 121 -4.67 15.14 1.33
C LEU A 121 -4.12 15.82 0.07
N LYS A 122 -2.82 15.70 -0.17
CA LYS A 122 -2.17 16.13 -1.40
C LYS A 122 -2.46 15.12 -2.48
N ILE A 123 -3.11 15.55 -3.56
CA ILE A 123 -3.44 14.71 -4.70
C ILE A 123 -2.88 15.35 -5.96
N GLY A 124 -2.46 14.52 -6.90
CA GLY A 124 -2.05 14.99 -8.21
C GLY A 124 -1.67 13.85 -9.11
N MET A 125 -1.25 14.21 -10.32
CA MET A 125 -1.00 13.25 -11.37
C MET A 125 0.05 13.79 -12.34
N LEU A 126 0.87 12.90 -12.87
CA LEU A 126 1.94 13.21 -13.81
C LEU A 126 1.93 12.22 -14.98
N SER A 127 2.14 12.69 -16.20
CA SER A 127 2.17 11.84 -17.39
C SER A 127 3.43 10.97 -17.45
N ILE A 128 3.30 9.70 -17.87
CA ILE A 128 4.47 8.85 -18.12
C ILE A 128 5.34 9.42 -19.24
N LYS A 129 4.73 9.99 -20.28
CA LYS A 129 5.47 10.69 -21.35
C LYS A 129 6.39 11.77 -20.80
N GLU A 130 5.92 12.54 -19.82
CA GLU A 130 6.71 13.60 -19.21
C GLU A 130 7.90 13.02 -18.41
N ILE A 131 7.67 11.95 -17.65
CA ILE A 131 8.73 11.24 -16.92
C ILE A 131 9.81 10.75 -17.89
N TYR A 132 9.43 10.12 -18.99
CA TYR A 132 10.38 9.63 -20.01
C TYR A 132 11.09 10.77 -20.76
N SER A 133 10.44 11.92 -20.95
CA SER A 133 11.10 13.10 -21.53
C SER A 133 12.24 13.67 -20.67
N LYS A 134 12.30 13.28 -19.39
CA LYS A 134 13.39 13.59 -18.46
C LYS A 134 14.43 12.48 -18.35
N GLU A 135 14.36 11.46 -19.23
CA GLU A 135 15.24 10.29 -19.23
C GLU A 135 15.14 9.45 -17.94
N ILE A 136 14.02 9.56 -17.21
CA ILE A 136 13.80 8.81 -15.97
C ILE A 136 13.12 7.49 -16.30
N GLU A 137 13.72 6.39 -15.85
CA GLU A 137 13.18 5.06 -16.09
C GLU A 137 11.97 4.74 -15.20
N LEU A 138 11.00 4.04 -15.79
CA LEU A 138 9.90 3.41 -15.09
C LEU A 138 9.53 2.13 -15.83
N GLN A 139 9.86 0.99 -15.23
CA GLN A 139 9.54 -0.31 -15.78
C GLN A 139 8.75 -1.12 -14.74
N ILE A 140 7.86 -1.98 -15.19
CA ILE A 140 6.98 -2.77 -14.34
C ILE A 140 6.97 -4.23 -14.76
N SER A 141 6.89 -5.11 -13.77
CA SER A 141 6.63 -6.54 -13.92
C SER A 141 5.52 -6.97 -12.95
N LYS A 142 5.01 -8.18 -13.14
CA LYS A 142 3.91 -8.76 -12.35
C LYS A 142 4.31 -10.14 -11.87
N VAL A 143 4.30 -10.38 -10.56
CA VAL A 143 4.76 -11.63 -9.96
C VAL A 143 3.68 -12.31 -9.14
N LYS A 144 3.59 -13.63 -9.28
CA LYS A 144 2.75 -14.50 -8.46
C LYS A 144 3.47 -14.81 -7.15
N ILE A 145 2.94 -14.34 -6.03
CA ILE A 145 3.49 -14.62 -4.69
C ILE A 145 2.99 -15.96 -4.16
N ASN A 146 1.71 -16.24 -4.39
CA ASN A 146 1.06 -17.52 -4.10
C ASN A 146 -0.13 -17.71 -5.05
N ASP A 147 -0.95 -18.73 -4.84
CA ASP A 147 -2.06 -19.06 -5.74
C ASP A 147 -3.12 -17.98 -5.90
N ILE A 148 -3.22 -17.06 -4.93
CA ILE A 148 -4.26 -16.03 -4.90
C ILE A 148 -3.71 -14.60 -4.86
N LEU A 149 -2.43 -14.40 -4.52
CA LEU A 149 -1.78 -13.09 -4.46
C LEU A 149 -0.81 -12.88 -5.62
N THR A 150 -1.06 -11.81 -6.38
CA THR A 150 -0.17 -11.30 -7.43
C THR A 150 0.10 -9.83 -7.14
N ILE A 151 1.37 -9.42 -7.22
CA ILE A 151 1.77 -8.04 -6.93
C ILE A 151 2.54 -7.41 -8.12
N PRO A 152 2.40 -6.10 -8.33
CA PRO A 152 3.27 -5.37 -9.24
C PRO A 152 4.65 -5.12 -8.62
N ILE A 153 5.68 -5.11 -9.45
CA ILE A 153 7.04 -4.70 -9.07
C ILE A 153 7.51 -3.66 -10.06
N VAL A 154 8.00 -2.54 -9.55
CA VAL A 154 8.54 -1.44 -10.35
C VAL A 154 10.03 -1.27 -10.13
N LEU A 155 10.74 -1.06 -11.23
CA LEU A 155 12.14 -0.61 -11.25
C LEU A 155 12.24 0.76 -11.93
N GLY A 156 13.26 1.52 -11.52
CA GLY A 156 13.47 2.91 -11.91
C GLY A 156 12.88 3.89 -10.90
N GLU A 157 13.12 5.18 -11.15
CA GLU A 157 12.76 6.26 -10.23
C GLU A 157 11.47 7.00 -10.61
N GLY A 158 10.76 6.56 -11.65
CA GLY A 158 9.62 7.29 -12.20
C GLY A 158 8.51 7.56 -11.19
N LEU A 159 8.18 6.62 -10.32
CA LEU A 159 7.16 6.83 -9.28
C LEU A 159 7.62 7.85 -8.23
N GLN A 160 8.89 7.76 -7.81
CA GLN A 160 9.49 8.69 -6.85
C GLN A 160 9.55 10.11 -7.41
N TYR A 161 9.95 10.23 -8.68
CA TYR A 161 9.98 11.51 -9.37
C TYR A 161 8.57 12.11 -9.45
N ALA A 162 7.58 11.32 -9.87
CA ALA A 162 6.19 11.79 -9.95
C ALA A 162 5.66 12.24 -8.59
N GLU A 163 5.89 11.47 -7.52
CA GLU A 163 5.49 11.84 -6.17
C GLU A 163 6.11 13.18 -5.74
N ARG A 164 7.41 13.40 -6.03
CA ARG A 164 8.09 14.67 -5.73
C ARG A 164 7.50 15.85 -6.51
N GLN A 165 7.26 15.69 -7.81
CA GLN A 165 6.67 16.76 -8.64
C GLN A 165 5.26 17.09 -8.18
N ILE A 166 4.41 16.07 -7.96
CA ILE A 166 3.05 16.25 -7.46
C ILE A 166 3.04 16.99 -6.12
N LYS A 167 3.97 16.66 -5.21
CA LYS A 167 4.10 17.34 -3.91
C LYS A 167 4.57 18.78 -4.03
N ALA A 168 5.42 19.09 -5.01
CA ALA A 168 5.97 20.42 -5.26
C ALA A 168 4.95 21.34 -5.96
N ASP A 169 4.21 20.80 -6.94
CA ASP A 169 3.20 21.52 -7.72
C ASP A 169 1.86 21.64 -7.00
N PHE A 170 1.70 20.95 -5.86
CA PHE A 170 0.52 21.08 -5.02
C PHE A 170 0.44 22.51 -4.46
N LYS A 171 -0.20 23.38 -5.21
CA LYS A 171 -0.72 24.65 -4.71
C LYS A 171 -1.88 24.30 -3.79
N ASP A 172 -1.88 24.86 -2.59
CA ASP A 172 -3.02 24.81 -1.66
C ASP A 172 -4.23 25.39 -2.42
N SER A 173 -4.95 24.53 -3.14
CA SER A 173 -5.97 24.96 -4.08
C SER A 173 -7.13 25.47 -3.25
N SER A 174 -7.20 26.79 -3.16
CA SER A 174 -8.26 27.58 -2.60
C SER A 174 -9.65 27.07 -3.02
N ASN A 175 -10.41 26.58 -2.04
CA ASN A 175 -11.83 26.83 -1.77
C ASN A 175 -12.92 26.70 -2.87
N GLU A 176 -12.64 26.27 -4.10
CA GLU A 176 -13.68 26.21 -5.16
C GLU A 176 -14.07 24.80 -5.64
N SER A 177 -13.82 23.76 -4.84
CA SER A 177 -14.33 22.43 -5.16
C SER A 177 -15.70 22.21 -4.52
N LYS A 178 -16.77 22.41 -5.27
CA LYS A 178 -18.11 21.98 -4.86
C LYS A 178 -18.11 20.45 -4.71
N LYS A 179 -18.66 19.95 -3.59
CA LYS A 179 -18.93 18.52 -3.45
C LYS A 179 -19.89 18.08 -4.54
N ILE A 180 -19.51 17.03 -5.26
CA ILE A 180 -20.42 16.37 -6.20
C ILE A 180 -20.76 15.03 -5.54
N PRO A 181 -22.00 14.85 -5.06
CA PRO A 181 -22.46 13.56 -4.53
C PRO A 181 -22.16 12.42 -5.52
N ASP A 182 -21.87 11.25 -4.98
CA ASP A 182 -21.71 9.97 -5.72
C ASP A 182 -20.46 9.81 -6.62
N LEU A 183 -19.50 10.73 -6.61
CA LEU A 183 -18.21 10.54 -7.31
C LEU A 183 -17.22 9.63 -6.56
N LEU A 184 -17.39 9.49 -5.25
CA LEU A 184 -16.48 8.73 -4.39
C LEU A 184 -17.13 7.39 -4.02
N ASN A 185 -16.61 6.31 -4.57
CA ASN A 185 -17.00 4.95 -4.18
C ASN A 185 -15.92 4.31 -3.30
N LEU A 186 -16.18 4.23 -1.99
CA LEU A 186 -15.35 3.51 -1.01
C LEU A 186 -15.98 2.20 -0.53
N GLU A 187 -16.89 1.63 -1.32
CA GLU A 187 -17.44 0.30 -1.06
C GLU A 187 -16.31 -0.73 -0.94
N GLY A 188 -16.48 -1.63 0.03
CA GLY A 188 -15.48 -2.65 0.37
C GLY A 188 -14.36 -2.21 1.31
N MET A 189 -14.16 -0.91 1.58
CA MET A 189 -13.14 -0.48 2.56
C MET A 189 -13.54 -0.91 3.98
N GLU A 190 -12.86 -1.84 4.63
CA GLU A 190 -13.24 -2.26 5.98
C GLU A 190 -12.00 -2.42 6.87
N CYS A 191 -12.09 -2.04 8.13
CA CYS A 191 -11.06 -2.42 9.12
C CYS A 191 -11.71 -2.97 10.38
N LYS A 192 -11.86 -4.31 10.43
CA LYS A 192 -12.52 -5.02 11.54
C LYS A 192 -11.55 -5.60 12.57
N TRP A 193 -10.24 -5.48 12.32
CA TRP A 193 -9.19 -6.14 13.08
C TRP A 193 -8.58 -5.18 14.12
N ASP A 194 -8.27 -5.73 15.30
CA ASP A 194 -7.43 -5.04 16.27
C ASP A 194 -5.96 -5.05 15.81
N LYS A 195 -5.08 -4.36 16.56
CA LYS A 195 -3.64 -4.55 16.44
C LYS A 195 -3.28 -6.04 16.57
N ILE A 196 -2.39 -6.52 15.70
CA ILE A 196 -2.05 -7.93 15.55
C ILE A 196 -0.67 -8.14 16.15
N ASN A 197 -0.56 -9.03 17.13
CA ASN A 197 0.75 -9.41 17.65
C ASN A 197 1.49 -10.31 16.65
N PRO A 198 2.83 -10.28 16.65
CA PRO A 198 3.65 -11.25 15.94
C PRO A 198 3.18 -12.70 16.16
N PRO A 199 3.38 -13.59 15.17
CA PRO A 199 3.04 -15.01 15.30
C PRO A 199 3.59 -15.62 16.59
N GLU A 200 4.87 -15.40 16.87
CA GLU A 200 5.58 -15.90 18.06
C GLU A 200 5.85 -14.77 19.08
N SER A 201 5.93 -15.09 20.37
CA SER A 201 6.06 -14.08 21.43
C SER A 201 7.46 -13.47 21.57
N ASN A 202 8.47 -14.10 20.98
CA ASN A 202 9.86 -13.63 20.90
C ASN A 202 10.15 -12.84 19.61
N GLN A 203 9.12 -12.58 18.80
CA GLN A 203 9.26 -11.85 17.55
C GLN A 203 8.81 -10.40 17.69
N GLU A 204 9.31 -9.56 16.79
CA GLU A 204 8.98 -8.15 16.61
C GLU A 204 8.62 -7.87 15.16
N VAL A 205 7.86 -6.79 14.91
CA VAL A 205 7.52 -6.34 13.56
C VAL A 205 8.54 -5.31 13.10
N VAL A 206 9.16 -5.52 11.94
CA VAL A 206 10.16 -4.64 11.35
C VAL A 206 9.60 -4.04 10.07
N SER A 207 9.45 -2.72 10.03
CA SER A 207 9.15 -1.95 8.82
C SER A 207 10.46 -1.43 8.23
N LEU A 208 10.73 -1.75 6.97
CA LEU A 208 11.98 -1.45 6.28
C LEU A 208 11.69 -0.72 4.97
N ILE A 209 12.43 0.37 4.73
CA ILE A 209 12.48 1.08 3.46
C ILE A 209 13.93 1.13 3.00
N VAL A 210 14.21 0.66 1.77
CA VAL A 210 15.55 0.71 1.16
C VAL A 210 15.47 1.43 -0.18
N ILE A 211 16.38 2.39 -0.38
CA ILE A 211 16.60 3.05 -1.66
C ILE A 211 18.02 2.79 -2.14
N ALA A 212 18.21 2.63 -3.46
CA ALA A 212 19.54 2.59 -4.04
C ALA A 212 20.13 4.02 -4.04
N CYS A 213 21.45 4.13 -3.88
CA CYS A 213 22.14 5.40 -4.08
C CYS A 213 22.32 5.69 -5.57
N ASN A 214 22.61 6.96 -5.89
CA ASN A 214 22.95 7.38 -7.25
C ASN A 214 24.14 6.55 -7.78
N GLU A 215 24.17 6.30 -9.10
CA GLU A 215 25.22 5.53 -9.81
C GLU A 215 25.27 4.02 -9.52
N VAL A 216 24.32 3.50 -8.73
CA VAL A 216 24.20 2.08 -8.44
C VAL A 216 23.01 1.52 -9.20
N ASP A 217 23.17 0.35 -9.84
CA ASP A 217 22.03 -0.34 -10.44
C ASP A 217 21.06 -0.80 -9.34
N PRO A 218 19.83 -0.25 -9.26
CA PRO A 218 18.88 -0.63 -8.22
C PRO A 218 18.52 -2.12 -8.29
N SER A 219 18.49 -2.71 -9.48
CA SER A 219 18.20 -4.12 -9.71
C SER A 219 19.17 -5.05 -8.96
N GLU A 220 20.47 -4.77 -9.08
CA GLU A 220 21.51 -5.59 -8.46
C GLU A 220 21.43 -5.52 -6.93
N VAL A 221 21.31 -4.31 -6.40
CA VAL A 221 21.32 -4.08 -4.96
C VAL A 221 20.02 -4.53 -4.29
N PHE A 222 18.87 -4.30 -4.92
CA PHE A 222 17.61 -4.81 -4.41
C PHE A 222 17.58 -6.34 -4.40
N SER A 223 18.11 -7.00 -5.44
CA SER A 223 18.24 -8.46 -5.44
C SER A 223 19.09 -8.96 -4.27
N LYS A 224 20.23 -8.32 -4.01
CA LYS A 224 21.13 -8.65 -2.87
C LYS A 224 20.45 -8.48 -1.52
N VAL A 225 19.75 -7.35 -1.31
CA VAL A 225 18.99 -7.09 -0.08
C VAL A 225 17.91 -8.14 0.13
N LEU A 226 17.11 -8.44 -0.91
CA LEU A 226 16.04 -9.44 -0.81
C LEU A 226 16.58 -10.85 -0.53
N LYS A 227 17.68 -11.27 -1.18
CA LYS A 227 18.35 -12.55 -0.90
C LYS A 227 18.83 -12.64 0.55
N ASN A 228 19.37 -11.53 1.08
CA ASN A 228 19.83 -11.49 2.46
C ASN A 228 18.65 -11.58 3.44
N ILE A 229 17.53 -10.90 3.16
CA ILE A 229 16.30 -11.04 3.93
C ILE A 229 15.80 -12.49 3.91
N ASP A 230 15.77 -13.14 2.74
CA ASP A 230 15.35 -14.53 2.61
C ASP A 230 16.28 -15.49 3.37
N THR A 231 17.58 -15.18 3.45
CA THR A 231 18.56 -15.96 4.22
C THR A 231 18.35 -15.80 5.73
N ILE A 232 18.08 -14.58 6.21
CA ILE A 232 17.96 -14.28 7.64
C ILE A 232 16.59 -14.68 8.19
N TYR A 233 15.52 -14.37 7.47
CA TYR A 233 14.13 -14.53 7.93
C TYR A 233 13.44 -15.75 7.32
N GLY A 234 14.04 -16.41 6.33
CA GLY A 234 13.45 -17.52 5.61
C GLY A 234 12.43 -17.08 4.56
N SER A 235 11.55 -18.01 4.20
CA SER A 235 10.55 -17.79 3.15
C SER A 235 9.60 -16.64 3.45
N VAL A 236 8.94 -16.10 2.42
CA VAL A 236 7.89 -15.06 2.57
C VAL A 236 6.85 -15.46 3.61
N ASN A 237 6.43 -16.73 3.65
CA ASN A 237 5.44 -17.23 4.61
C ASN A 237 5.97 -17.26 6.05
N SER A 238 7.26 -17.53 6.25
CA SER A 238 7.90 -17.58 7.57
C SER A 238 7.99 -16.20 8.23
N ARG A 239 8.03 -15.13 7.41
CA ARG A 239 8.23 -13.75 7.86
C ARG A 239 6.99 -12.87 7.78
N LYS A 240 5.81 -13.45 7.62
CA LYS A 240 4.54 -12.71 7.62
C LYS A 240 4.22 -12.14 9.01
N PRO A 241 3.97 -10.83 9.15
CA PRO A 241 3.71 -10.18 10.44
C PRO A 241 2.31 -10.43 11.00
N ILE A 242 1.50 -11.24 10.32
CA ILE A 242 0.15 -11.59 10.75
C ILE A 242 -0.05 -13.11 10.71
N SER A 243 -0.90 -13.61 11.60
CA SER A 243 -1.28 -15.03 11.60
C SER A 243 -2.73 -15.19 12.05
N VAL A 244 -3.38 -16.25 11.57
CA VAL A 244 -4.79 -16.56 11.90
C VAL A 244 -5.02 -16.60 13.41
N LYS A 245 -4.08 -17.16 14.18
CA LYS A 245 -4.18 -17.28 15.64
C LYS A 245 -4.15 -15.93 16.37
N ARG A 246 -3.55 -14.91 15.77
CA ARG A 246 -3.36 -13.57 16.37
C ARG A 246 -4.43 -12.57 15.93
N LEU A 247 -5.24 -12.89 14.93
CA LEU A 247 -6.34 -12.05 14.46
C LEU A 247 -7.46 -11.96 15.51
N LYS A 248 -7.77 -10.74 15.94
CA LYS A 248 -8.86 -10.45 16.87
C LYS A 248 -9.79 -9.41 16.25
N LEU A 249 -11.07 -9.75 16.14
CA LEU A 249 -12.09 -8.78 15.73
C LEU A 249 -12.33 -7.76 16.86
N LYS A 250 -12.05 -6.48 16.59
CA LYS A 250 -12.34 -5.37 17.49
C LYS A 250 -12.66 -4.11 16.69
N ALA A 251 -13.89 -4.04 16.21
CA ALA A 251 -14.46 -2.79 15.73
C ALA A 251 -14.99 -2.00 16.94
N SER A 252 -14.16 -1.14 17.52
CA SER A 252 -14.64 -0.18 18.52
C SER A 252 -15.63 0.78 17.84
N LEU A 253 -16.56 1.37 18.62
CA LEU A 253 -17.50 2.37 18.10
C LEU A 253 -16.77 3.53 17.40
N ARG A 254 -15.59 3.93 17.92
CA ARG A 254 -14.72 4.93 17.30
C ARG A 254 -14.24 4.49 15.92
N LYS A 255 -13.71 3.26 15.77
CA LYS A 255 -13.26 2.74 14.46
C LYS A 255 -14.40 2.66 13.44
N LEU A 256 -15.57 2.21 13.87
CA LEU A 256 -16.76 2.16 13.00
C LEU A 256 -17.22 3.56 12.57
N ASN A 257 -17.15 4.54 13.47
CA ASN A 257 -17.46 5.93 13.16
C ASN A 257 -16.44 6.55 12.20
N ASP A 258 -15.14 6.30 12.40
CA ASP A 258 -14.10 6.80 11.50
C ASP A 258 -14.25 6.18 10.09
N GLU A 259 -14.50 4.87 9.98
CA GLU A 259 -14.78 4.20 8.70
C GLU A 259 -16.01 4.80 8.01
N MET A 260 -17.11 4.96 8.74
CA MET A 260 -18.36 5.54 8.23
C MET A 260 -18.15 6.96 7.72
N ARG A 261 -17.49 7.82 8.50
CA ARG A 261 -17.21 9.21 8.11
C ARG A 261 -16.32 9.28 6.88
N THR A 262 -15.34 8.38 6.77
CA THR A 262 -14.49 8.30 5.57
C THR A 262 -15.30 7.90 4.34
N LYS A 263 -16.16 6.88 4.44
CA LYS A 263 -16.98 6.37 3.33
C LYS A 263 -18.07 7.33 2.89
N LEU A 264 -18.87 7.80 3.84
CA LEU A 264 -20.11 8.51 3.57
C LEU A 264 -19.94 10.02 3.61
N GLY A 265 -18.84 10.51 4.19
CA GLY A 265 -18.65 11.93 4.47
C GLY A 265 -19.62 12.50 5.52
N ARG A 266 -20.46 11.66 6.15
CA ARG A 266 -21.51 12.05 7.11
C ARG A 266 -21.74 10.98 8.17
N TYR A 267 -22.46 11.36 9.23
CA TYR A 267 -22.90 10.45 10.27
C TYR A 267 -24.17 9.68 9.86
N ASP A 268 -24.20 8.36 10.09
CA ASP A 268 -25.32 7.47 9.84
C ASP A 268 -25.45 6.43 10.98
N ALA A 269 -26.48 6.58 11.82
CA ALA A 269 -26.71 5.70 12.96
C ALA A 269 -27.08 4.26 12.56
N PHE A 270 -27.78 4.09 11.44
CA PHE A 270 -28.18 2.77 10.94
C PHE A 270 -26.97 1.99 10.43
N TYR A 271 -26.05 2.68 9.76
CA TYR A 271 -24.75 2.11 9.36
C TYR A 271 -23.97 1.57 10.55
N LEU A 272 -23.84 2.37 11.62
CA LEU A 272 -23.15 1.96 12.85
C LEU A 272 -23.80 0.74 13.49
N PHE A 273 -25.13 0.75 13.63
CA PHE A 273 -25.87 -0.36 14.24
C PHE A 273 -25.73 -1.66 13.42
N LYS A 274 -25.91 -1.57 12.10
CA LYS A 274 -25.73 -2.70 11.18
C LYS A 274 -24.34 -3.28 11.29
N ASN A 275 -23.29 -2.46 11.16
CA ASN A 275 -21.91 -2.94 11.21
C ASN A 275 -21.51 -3.48 12.59
N TRP A 276 -22.06 -2.93 13.67
CA TRP A 276 -21.86 -3.46 15.02
C TRP A 276 -22.45 -4.87 15.16
N LEU A 277 -23.69 -5.08 14.69
CA LEU A 277 -24.31 -6.41 14.64
C LEU A 277 -23.49 -7.37 13.78
N THR A 278 -23.09 -6.97 12.58
CA THR A 278 -22.28 -7.80 11.68
C THR A 278 -20.94 -8.17 12.32
N THR A 279 -20.32 -7.29 13.10
CA THR A 279 -19.07 -7.58 13.83
C THR A 279 -19.29 -8.63 14.92
N LYS A 280 -20.41 -8.57 15.65
CA LYS A 280 -20.78 -9.56 16.67
C LYS A 280 -21.03 -10.94 16.05
N PHE A 281 -21.83 -11.00 14.99
CA PHE A 281 -22.07 -12.23 14.24
C PHE A 281 -20.80 -12.76 13.57
N GLY A 282 -19.95 -11.88 13.05
CA GLY A 282 -18.68 -12.22 12.42
C GLY A 282 -17.74 -13.01 13.34
N LYS A 283 -17.68 -12.67 14.64
CA LYS A 283 -16.90 -13.45 15.62
C LYS A 283 -17.34 -14.90 15.71
N TYR A 284 -18.65 -15.13 15.72
CA TYR A 284 -19.21 -16.48 15.75
C TYR A 284 -18.93 -17.21 14.42
N TYR A 285 -19.20 -16.56 13.29
CA TYR A 285 -19.01 -17.12 11.96
C TYR A 285 -17.55 -17.56 11.72
N LEU A 286 -16.58 -16.68 11.98
CA LEU A 286 -15.16 -16.94 11.74
C LEU A 286 -14.60 -18.09 12.59
N LYS A 287 -15.12 -18.27 13.81
CA LYS A 287 -14.65 -19.33 14.72
C LYS A 287 -15.31 -20.68 14.43
N ASN A 288 -16.60 -20.67 14.10
CA ASN A 288 -17.43 -21.87 14.13
C ASN A 288 -17.75 -22.46 12.75
N THR A 289 -17.52 -21.73 11.65
CA THR A 289 -17.79 -22.23 10.29
C THR A 289 -16.50 -22.56 9.55
N THR A 290 -16.54 -23.57 8.67
CA THR A 290 -15.43 -23.90 7.78
C THR A 290 -15.12 -22.73 6.84
N ALA A 291 -16.15 -22.12 6.26
CA ALA A 291 -16.00 -20.95 5.38
C ALA A 291 -15.32 -19.77 6.09
N GLY A 292 -15.65 -19.50 7.36
CA GLY A 292 -14.99 -18.46 8.15
C GLY A 292 -13.52 -18.76 8.44
N LYS A 293 -13.16 -20.02 8.72
CA LYS A 293 -11.76 -20.43 8.90
C LYS A 293 -10.96 -20.33 7.60
N THR A 294 -11.53 -20.75 6.48
CA THR A 294 -10.92 -20.61 5.15
C THR A 294 -10.73 -19.14 4.80
N TYR A 295 -11.70 -18.27 5.09
CA TYR A 295 -11.55 -16.83 4.92
C TYR A 295 -10.36 -16.26 5.70
N LEU A 296 -10.17 -16.67 6.97
CA LEU A 296 -9.01 -16.22 7.76
C LEU A 296 -7.67 -16.67 7.15
N GLN A 297 -7.61 -17.89 6.62
CA GLN A 297 -6.40 -18.39 5.95
C GLN A 297 -6.10 -17.57 4.68
N LYS A 298 -7.12 -17.39 3.82
CA LYS A 298 -6.99 -16.60 2.60
C LYS A 298 -6.64 -15.14 2.87
N LEU A 299 -7.16 -14.54 3.94
CA LEU A 299 -6.79 -13.19 4.37
C LEU A 299 -5.28 -13.09 4.63
N VAL A 300 -4.69 -14.07 5.32
CA VAL A 300 -3.23 -14.10 5.57
C VAL A 300 -2.44 -14.36 4.28
N GLU A 301 -2.99 -15.12 3.35
CA GLU A 301 -2.39 -15.39 2.03
C GLU A 301 -2.42 -14.17 1.08
N LEU A 302 -3.52 -13.41 1.10
CA LEU A 302 -3.74 -12.17 0.32
C LEU A 302 -3.12 -10.92 0.93
N THR A 303 -2.43 -11.07 2.06
CA THR A 303 -1.76 -9.94 2.70
C THR A 303 -0.48 -9.59 1.98
N ASP A 304 -0.42 -8.36 1.50
CA ASP A 304 0.79 -7.79 0.93
C ASP A 304 1.68 -7.25 2.07
N THR A 305 2.96 -7.61 1.99
CA THR A 305 3.99 -7.26 2.98
C THR A 305 5.24 -6.71 2.31
N LEU A 306 5.27 -6.64 0.98
CA LEU A 306 6.42 -6.20 0.21
C LEU A 306 5.94 -5.44 -1.02
N THR A 307 6.22 -4.15 -1.04
CA THR A 307 5.94 -3.27 -2.16
C THR A 307 7.27 -2.79 -2.74
N ILE A 308 7.52 -3.08 -4.02
CA ILE A 308 8.68 -2.56 -4.74
C ILE A 308 8.18 -1.54 -5.76
N ASP A 309 8.34 -0.26 -5.42
CA ASP A 309 7.82 0.88 -6.19
C ASP A 309 8.94 1.71 -6.85
N GLY A 310 10.15 1.17 -6.93
CA GLY A 310 11.41 1.91 -7.09
C GLY A 310 12.20 2.02 -5.78
N ARG A 311 11.59 1.63 -4.66
CA ARG A 311 12.20 1.38 -3.34
C ARG A 311 11.76 0.00 -2.87
N ILE A 312 12.51 -0.64 -1.99
CA ILE A 312 11.98 -1.80 -1.25
C ILE A 312 11.23 -1.25 -0.05
N ASN A 313 9.93 -1.49 0.05
CA ASN A 313 9.13 -1.22 1.24
C ASN A 313 8.61 -2.57 1.76
N THR A 314 8.96 -2.98 2.97
CA THR A 314 8.49 -4.25 3.51
C THR A 314 8.20 -4.21 5.00
N VAL A 315 7.20 -4.98 5.41
CA VAL A 315 6.89 -5.25 6.82
C VAL A 315 7.01 -6.74 7.09
N ILE A 316 8.00 -7.10 7.90
CA ILE A 316 8.31 -8.50 8.22
C ILE A 316 8.26 -8.73 9.72
N THR A 317 8.15 -9.99 10.14
CA THR A 317 8.33 -10.39 11.55
C THR A 317 9.54 -11.29 11.70
N GLY A 318 10.22 -11.20 12.84
CA GLY A 318 11.31 -12.09 13.21
C GLY A 318 11.86 -11.74 14.60
N THR A 319 12.90 -12.44 15.03
CA THR A 319 13.52 -12.21 16.35
C THR A 319 14.42 -10.97 16.34
N PRO A 320 14.72 -10.38 17.51
CA PRO A 320 15.70 -9.30 17.62
C PRO A 320 17.07 -9.63 17.01
N GLN A 321 17.53 -10.90 17.12
CA GLN A 321 18.79 -11.34 16.52
C GLN A 321 18.76 -11.33 14.99
N GLN A 322 17.61 -11.69 14.39
CA GLN A 322 17.41 -11.58 12.95
C GLN A 322 17.44 -10.11 12.50
N ARG A 323 16.77 -9.21 13.24
CA ARG A 323 16.83 -7.77 12.97
C ARG A 323 18.26 -7.24 13.05
N GLU A 324 19.03 -7.61 14.07
CA GLU A 324 20.41 -7.15 14.25
C GLU A 324 21.32 -7.63 13.11
N SER A 325 21.13 -8.87 12.66
CA SER A 325 21.84 -9.43 11.51
C SER A 325 21.53 -8.64 10.24
N LEU A 326 20.24 -8.35 10.00
CA LEU A 326 19.81 -7.57 8.83
C LEU A 326 20.32 -6.13 8.91
N THR A 327 20.24 -5.50 10.07
CA THR A 327 20.72 -4.13 10.30
C THR A 327 22.22 -4.03 10.03
N SER A 328 22.99 -5.01 10.50
CA SER A 328 24.44 -5.07 10.26
C SER A 328 24.77 -5.17 8.77
N TYR A 329 24.02 -6.00 8.03
CA TYR A 329 24.16 -6.11 6.58
C TYR A 329 23.79 -4.83 5.83
N LEU A 330 22.68 -4.18 6.22
CA LEU A 330 22.24 -2.93 5.60
C LEU A 330 23.20 -1.78 5.91
N ASN A 331 23.73 -1.67 7.13
CA ASN A 331 24.78 -0.72 7.49
C ASN A 331 26.01 -0.90 6.60
N HIS A 332 26.46 -2.15 6.40
CA HIS A 332 27.59 -2.43 5.53
C HIS A 332 27.38 -1.96 4.08
N LEU A 333 26.17 -2.10 3.54
CA LEU A 333 25.82 -1.59 2.21
C LEU A 333 25.73 -0.06 2.17
N GLU A 334 25.19 0.56 3.23
CA GLU A 334 25.07 2.01 3.36
C GLU A 334 26.45 2.69 3.51
N GLU A 335 27.35 2.13 4.32
CA GLU A 335 28.75 2.57 4.45
C GLU A 335 29.52 2.52 3.13
N LYS A 336 29.19 1.53 2.27
CA LYS A 336 29.73 1.41 0.91
C LYS A 336 29.05 2.32 -0.11
N GLY A 337 28.13 3.18 0.32
CA GLY A 337 27.37 4.08 -0.54
C GLY A 337 26.47 3.36 -1.53
N LYS A 338 26.06 2.11 -1.25
CA LYS A 338 25.21 1.32 -2.16
C LYS A 338 23.71 1.56 -1.97
N ILE A 339 23.31 1.80 -0.73
CA ILE A 339 21.93 2.09 -0.36
C ILE A 339 21.87 3.23 0.65
N LYS A 340 20.68 3.81 0.79
CA LYS A 340 20.23 4.38 2.05
C LYS A 340 19.02 3.60 2.54
N TYR A 341 18.86 3.47 3.84
CA TYR A 341 17.69 2.76 4.38
C TYR A 341 17.15 3.36 5.68
N GLY A 342 15.87 3.12 5.92
CA GLY A 342 15.19 3.39 7.18
C GLY A 342 14.52 2.12 7.69
N LEU A 343 14.62 1.88 9.00
CA LEU A 343 14.12 0.70 9.69
C LEU A 343 13.43 1.13 10.99
N HIS A 344 12.19 0.67 11.20
CA HIS A 344 11.47 0.88 12.44
C HIS A 344 10.93 -0.44 13.01
N VAL A 345 11.05 -0.58 14.33
CA VAL A 345 10.55 -1.76 15.07
C VAL A 345 9.23 -1.40 15.75
N SER A 346 8.25 -2.27 15.64
CA SER A 346 6.96 -2.16 16.29
C SER A 346 6.62 -3.46 17.02
N GLU A 347 5.95 -3.35 18.15
CA GLU A 347 5.52 -4.52 18.92
C GLU A 347 4.38 -5.30 18.23
N GLN A 348 3.62 -4.63 17.37
CA GLN A 348 2.43 -5.15 16.74
C GLN A 348 2.35 -4.65 15.29
N SER A 349 1.57 -5.32 14.47
CA SER A 349 1.17 -4.86 13.14
C SER A 349 -0.26 -4.30 13.17
N VAL A 350 -0.57 -3.46 12.19
CA VAL A 350 -1.93 -3.01 11.88
C VAL A 350 -2.24 -3.37 10.44
N MET A 351 -3.54 -3.52 10.15
CA MET A 351 -4.00 -3.92 8.84
C MET A 351 -5.18 -3.06 8.39
N SER A 352 -5.13 -2.60 7.15
CA SER A 352 -6.27 -1.99 6.45
C SER A 352 -6.77 -2.98 5.41
N CYS A 353 -8.09 -3.22 5.34
CA CYS A 353 -8.65 -4.18 4.40
C CYS A 353 -9.46 -3.48 3.31
N TYR A 354 -9.31 -3.97 2.09
CA TYR A 354 -10.21 -3.71 1.00
C TYR A 354 -10.87 -5.03 0.61
N VAL A 355 -12.17 -5.11 0.81
CA VAL A 355 -12.97 -6.32 0.68
C VAL A 355 -14.02 -6.10 -0.40
N ARG A 356 -13.72 -6.46 -1.65
CA ARG A 356 -14.65 -6.24 -2.78
C ARG A 356 -15.69 -7.34 -2.87
N ASP A 357 -15.25 -8.59 -2.92
CA ASP A 357 -16.15 -9.74 -3.02
C ASP A 357 -15.62 -10.92 -2.19
N MET A 358 -16.32 -11.21 -1.08
CA MET A 358 -16.03 -12.33 -0.18
C MET A 358 -16.12 -13.70 -0.82
N LYS A 359 -16.80 -13.83 -1.96
CA LYS A 359 -17.02 -15.09 -2.65
C LYS A 359 -16.01 -15.34 -3.77
N LYS A 360 -15.38 -14.28 -4.29
CA LYS A 360 -14.37 -14.36 -5.37
C LYS A 360 -12.94 -14.18 -4.88
N ASP A 361 -12.75 -14.15 -3.56
CA ASP A 361 -11.46 -13.89 -2.90
C ASP A 361 -10.80 -12.58 -3.36
N ASP A 362 -11.60 -11.59 -3.76
CA ASP A 362 -11.12 -10.30 -4.25
C ASP A 362 -10.96 -9.35 -3.05
N HIS A 363 -9.91 -9.62 -2.27
CA HIS A 363 -9.51 -8.84 -1.09
C HIS A 363 -8.04 -8.47 -1.15
N ILE A 364 -7.75 -7.23 -0.78
CA ILE A 364 -6.40 -6.72 -0.62
C ILE A 364 -6.24 -6.29 0.83
N HIS A 365 -5.16 -6.73 1.46
CA HIS A 365 -4.85 -6.38 2.84
C HIS A 365 -3.50 -5.68 2.89
N PHE A 366 -3.52 -4.43 3.34
CA PHE A 366 -2.33 -3.62 3.56
C PHE A 366 -1.88 -3.80 4.99
N VAL A 367 -0.60 -4.08 5.21
CA VAL A 367 -0.03 -4.22 6.55
C VAL A 367 1.08 -3.21 6.79
N ASP A 368 1.05 -2.62 7.99
CA ASP A 368 2.08 -1.71 8.50
C ASP A 368 2.43 -2.06 9.96
N GLY A 369 3.57 -1.59 10.46
CA GLY A 369 3.91 -1.59 11.88
C GLY A 369 2.99 -0.65 12.68
N ALA A 370 2.54 -1.09 13.86
CA ALA A 370 1.69 -0.29 14.72
C ALA A 370 2.39 0.99 15.20
N GLY A 371 1.69 2.12 15.11
CA GLY A 371 2.24 3.43 15.48
C GLY A 371 3.07 4.08 14.37
N GLY A 372 2.74 3.81 13.11
CA GLY A 372 3.32 4.42 11.92
C GLY A 372 4.64 3.79 11.47
N GLY A 373 4.68 2.47 11.29
CA GLY A 373 5.87 1.71 10.93
C GLY A 373 6.59 2.31 9.72
N TYR A 374 5.93 2.35 8.57
CA TYR A 374 6.47 2.94 7.34
C TYR A 374 6.81 4.42 7.49
N THR A 375 5.91 5.23 8.07
CA THR A 375 6.19 6.67 8.24
C THR A 375 7.43 6.92 9.09
N LYS A 376 7.64 6.15 10.15
CA LYS A 376 8.83 6.28 11.01
C LYS A 376 10.10 5.79 10.32
N ALA A 377 10.04 4.68 9.58
CA ALA A 377 11.14 4.23 8.75
C ALA A 377 11.50 5.28 7.69
N ALA A 378 10.51 5.86 7.02
CA ALA A 378 10.70 6.93 6.05
C ALA A 378 11.32 8.19 6.67
N ASN A 379 10.94 8.54 7.90
CA ASN A 379 11.54 9.67 8.61
C ASN A 379 13.01 9.43 8.97
N GLN A 380 13.36 8.20 9.41
CA GLN A 380 14.77 7.86 9.62
C GLN A 380 15.56 8.00 8.32
N LEU A 381 15.01 7.53 7.20
CA LEU A 381 15.64 7.64 5.88
C LEU A 381 15.81 9.11 5.44
N LYS A 382 14.81 9.97 5.65
CA LYS A 382 14.87 11.40 5.29
C LYS A 382 15.96 12.17 6.06
N ASN A 383 16.35 11.69 7.23
CA ASN A 383 17.39 12.30 8.06
C ASN A 383 18.82 11.86 7.68
N LYS A 384 18.98 11.08 6.60
CA LYS A 384 20.26 10.60 6.05
C LYS A 384 20.51 11.16 4.65
#